data_AF-M5PXT9-F1
#
_entry.id   AF-M5PXT9-F1
#
_cell.length_a   1.000
_cell.length_b   1.000
_cell.length_c   1.000
_cell.angle_alpha   90.00
_cell.angle_beta   90.00
_cell.angle_gamma   90.00
#
_symmetry.space_group_name_H-M   'P 1'
#
loop_
_entity.id
_entity.type
_entity.pdbx_description
1 polymer ?
#
loop_
_entity_poly.entity_id
_entity_poly.type
_entity_poly.pdbx_seq_one_letter_code
_entity_poly.pdbx_strand_id
1 'polypeptide(L)'
;MEYLEEALKIVKAQAGVRQMTPEEMISMTKKICQGLKEAVPEGSQAQGEEEECALSPDKAIRERSVQCLECGKKFKVLTRKHLSQHGLSPKEYKAKWGYKKGTSLIAKGLARDRRKKMGELKLWEKRGSRGETSPTA
;
A
#
# COMPACT_ATOMS: atom_id res chain seq x y z
N MET A 1 4.16 -28.02 17.49
CA MET A 1 2.90 -28.60 18.03
C MET A 1 2.00 -27.55 18.67
N GLU A 2 2.48 -26.32 18.93
CA GLU A 2 1.74 -25.25 19.63
C GLU A 2 0.44 -24.79 18.96
N TYR A 3 0.38 -24.78 17.62
CA TYR A 3 -0.78 -24.30 16.86
C TYR A 3 -2.08 -25.08 17.08
N LEU A 4 -1.99 -26.35 17.46
CA LEU A 4 -3.16 -27.20 17.69
C LEU A 4 -3.89 -26.79 18.98
N GLU A 5 -3.13 -26.49 20.03
CA GLU A 5 -3.68 -26.10 21.33
C GLU A 5 -4.33 -24.72 21.27
N GLU A 6 -3.73 -23.78 20.52
CA GLU A 6 -4.33 -22.47 20.26
C GLU A 6 -5.61 -22.56 19.42
N ALA A 7 -5.61 -23.40 18.37
CA ALA A 7 -6.80 -23.63 17.56
C ALA A 7 -7.95 -24.22 18.40
N LEU A 8 -7.66 -25.15 19.32
CA LEU A 8 -8.65 -25.72 20.23
C LEU A 8 -9.23 -24.68 21.20
N LYS A 9 -8.43 -23.73 21.69
CA LYS A 9 -8.93 -22.62 22.53
C LYS A 9 -9.92 -21.74 21.76
N ILE A 10 -9.64 -21.44 20.50
CA ILE A 10 -10.52 -20.63 19.64
C ILE A 10 -11.84 -21.36 19.39
N VAL A 11 -11.80 -22.65 19.07
CA VAL A 11 -13.01 -23.46 18.83
C VAL A 11 -13.84 -23.62 20.09
N LYS A 12 -13.21 -23.84 21.26
CA LYS A 12 -13.89 -23.92 22.55
C LYS A 12 -14.59 -22.61 22.91
N ALA A 13 -13.96 -21.46 22.66
CA ALA A 13 -14.58 -20.16 22.86
C ALA A 13 -15.81 -19.97 21.95
N GLN A 14 -15.70 -20.37 20.68
CA GLN A 14 -16.80 -20.25 19.73
C GLN A 14 -17.98 -21.21 20.04
N ALA A 15 -17.69 -22.41 20.54
CA ALA A 15 -18.70 -23.38 21.01
C ALA A 15 -19.51 -22.87 22.20
N GLY A 16 -18.95 -21.96 23.00
CA GLY A 16 -19.66 -21.27 24.09
C GLY A 16 -20.61 -20.16 23.61
N VAL A 17 -20.38 -19.60 22.41
CA VAL A 17 -21.19 -18.51 21.84
C VAL A 17 -22.36 -19.07 21.02
N ARG A 18 -22.17 -20.21 20.34
CA ARG A 18 -23.19 -20.83 19.49
C ARG A 18 -23.12 -22.35 19.56
N GLN A 19 -24.29 -23.00 19.60
CA GLN A 19 -24.38 -24.45 19.39
C GLN A 19 -23.89 -24.83 18.00
N MET A 20 -22.88 -25.69 17.95
CA MET A 20 -22.24 -26.17 16.74
C MET A 20 -22.24 -27.69 16.70
N THR A 21 -22.29 -28.25 15.50
CA THR A 21 -22.26 -29.70 15.26
C THR A 21 -20.84 -30.25 15.43
N PRO A 22 -20.66 -31.54 15.75
CA PRO A 22 -19.34 -32.17 15.83
C PRO A 22 -18.55 -32.06 14.52
N GLU A 23 -19.24 -32.08 13.39
CA GLU A 23 -18.65 -31.94 12.06
C GLU A 23 -18.11 -30.51 11.82
N GLU A 24 -18.85 -29.49 12.27
CA GLU A 24 -18.40 -28.09 12.23
C GLU A 24 -17.18 -27.85 13.12
N MET A 25 -17.11 -28.46 14.31
CA MET A 25 -15.94 -28.36 15.19
C MET A 25 -14.67 -28.90 14.51
N ILE A 26 -14.78 -30.04 13.84
CA ILE A 26 -13.65 -30.65 13.12
C ILE A 26 -13.26 -29.79 11.91
N SER A 27 -14.25 -29.29 11.17
CA SER A 27 -14.03 -28.42 9.99
C SER A 27 -13.35 -27.11 10.38
N MET A 28 -13.80 -26.45 11.45
CA MET A 28 -13.20 -25.21 11.95
C MET A 28 -11.79 -25.43 12.48
N THR A 29 -11.54 -26.50 13.24
CA THR A 29 -10.20 -26.83 13.74
C THR A 29 -9.22 -27.04 12.58
N LYS A 30 -9.63 -27.76 11.52
CA LYS A 30 -8.81 -27.94 10.31
C LYS A 30 -8.54 -26.61 9.60
N LYS A 31 -9.56 -25.77 9.41
CA LYS A 31 -9.42 -24.44 8.76
C LYS A 31 -8.50 -23.52 9.55
N ILE A 32 -8.59 -23.51 10.88
CA ILE A 32 -7.70 -22.69 11.73
C ILE A 32 -6.28 -23.22 11.67
N CYS A 33 -6.06 -24.52 11.82
CA CYS A 33 -4.72 -25.11 11.70
C CYS A 33 -4.10 -24.90 10.32
N GLN A 34 -4.90 -24.97 9.25
CA GLN A 34 -4.44 -24.69 7.89
C GLN A 34 -4.12 -23.20 7.74
N GLY A 35 -5.03 -22.33 8.17
CA GLY A 35 -4.83 -20.89 8.19
C GLY A 35 -3.64 -20.45 9.03
N LEU A 36 -3.35 -21.11 10.17
CA LEU A 36 -2.17 -20.82 11.00
C LEU A 36 -0.88 -21.35 10.36
N LYS A 37 -0.91 -22.50 9.68
CA LYS A 37 0.23 -22.97 8.87
C LYS A 37 0.51 -22.04 7.68
N GLU A 38 -0.54 -21.47 7.09
CA GLU A 38 -0.45 -20.50 6.00
C GLU A 38 -0.19 -19.06 6.47
N ALA A 39 -0.51 -18.74 7.73
CA ALA A 39 -0.28 -17.44 8.37
C ALA A 39 1.02 -17.39 9.19
N VAL A 40 1.63 -18.55 9.45
CA VAL A 40 3.03 -18.69 9.85
C VAL A 40 3.89 -19.16 8.68
N PRO A 41 4.08 -18.33 7.64
CA PRO A 41 5.39 -17.86 7.28
C PRO A 41 5.75 -16.73 8.23
N GLU A 42 7.03 -16.52 8.45
CA GLU A 42 7.54 -15.30 9.02
C GLU A 42 6.93 -14.08 8.28
N GLY A 43 5.87 -13.48 8.83
CA GLY A 43 5.25 -12.26 8.30
C GLY A 43 4.27 -12.41 7.14
N SER A 44 3.02 -12.80 7.41
CA SER A 44 1.91 -12.48 6.51
C SER A 44 1.41 -11.04 6.75
N GLN A 45 2.04 -10.07 6.09
CA GLN A 45 1.31 -8.90 5.57
C GLN A 45 1.62 -8.71 4.10
N ALA A 46 0.62 -9.04 3.28
CA ALA A 46 0.45 -8.66 1.88
C ALA A 46 1.52 -9.16 0.91
N GLN A 47 1.18 -10.24 0.18
CA GLN A 47 1.61 -10.54 -1.19
C GLN A 47 2.73 -9.62 -1.66
N GLY A 48 3.93 -10.02 -1.28
CA GLY A 48 5.16 -9.35 -1.57
C GLY A 48 6.16 -10.42 -1.78
N GLU A 49 6.06 -11.08 -2.93
CA GLU A 49 7.22 -11.74 -3.52
C GLU A 49 8.41 -10.83 -3.29
N GLU A 50 9.26 -11.35 -2.42
CA GLU A 50 10.64 -10.99 -2.19
C GLU A 50 11.37 -11.25 -3.51
N GLU A 51 11.21 -10.33 -4.45
CA GLU A 51 12.25 -10.11 -5.44
C GLU A 51 13.18 -9.06 -4.82
N GLU A 52 14.14 -9.55 -4.05
CA GLU A 52 15.47 -8.96 -3.90
C GLU A 52 16.20 -8.95 -5.26
N CYS A 53 15.55 -8.42 -6.29
CA CYS A 53 16.15 -8.18 -7.58
C CYS A 53 16.05 -6.69 -7.79
N ALA A 54 17.03 -5.96 -7.24
CA ALA A 54 17.39 -4.57 -7.58
C ALA A 54 16.36 -3.90 -8.49
N LEU A 55 15.18 -3.57 -7.94
CA LEU A 55 14.05 -3.21 -8.77
C LEU A 55 14.42 -1.90 -9.44
N SER A 56 14.59 -1.94 -10.76
CA SER A 56 14.89 -0.76 -11.54
C SER A 56 13.89 0.35 -11.18
N PRO A 57 14.28 1.64 -11.19
CA PRO A 57 13.43 2.75 -10.76
C PRO A 57 12.04 2.73 -11.43
N ASP A 58 11.95 2.24 -12.68
CA ASP A 58 10.70 2.05 -13.42
C ASP A 58 9.77 0.95 -12.85
N LYS A 59 10.31 -0.11 -12.26
CA LYS A 59 9.54 -1.21 -11.64
C LYS A 59 9.09 -0.89 -10.20
N ALA A 60 9.74 0.05 -9.53
CA ALA A 60 9.39 0.48 -8.19
C ALA A 60 8.00 1.16 -8.11
N ILE A 61 7.55 1.77 -9.21
CA ILE A 61 6.24 2.45 -9.31
C ILE A 61 5.22 1.51 -9.97
N ARG A 62 4.42 0.82 -9.15
CA ARG A 62 3.34 -0.07 -9.60
C ARG A 62 2.01 0.70 -9.76
N GLU A 63 0.98 0.01 -10.24
CA GLU A 63 -0.33 0.61 -10.50
C GLU A 63 -1.07 1.01 -9.21
N ARG A 64 -1.03 0.14 -8.19
CA ARG A 64 -1.71 0.33 -6.90
C ARG A 64 -0.78 0.77 -5.75
N SER A 65 0.54 0.67 -5.93
CA SER A 65 1.54 0.97 -4.90
C SER A 65 2.88 1.41 -5.50
N VAL A 66 3.72 2.01 -4.67
CA VAL A 66 5.11 2.38 -4.95
C VAL A 66 5.97 1.80 -3.84
N GLN A 67 7.04 1.12 -4.21
CA GLN A 67 8.00 0.57 -3.27
C GLN A 67 9.15 1.54 -3.05
N CYS A 68 9.55 1.74 -1.80
CA CYS A 68 10.76 2.50 -1.48
C CYS A 68 11.98 1.63 -1.73
N LEU A 69 12.94 2.14 -2.51
CA LEU A 69 14.15 1.41 -2.86
C LEU A 69 15.20 1.42 -1.75
N GLU A 70 15.07 2.30 -0.75
CA GLU A 70 15.96 2.34 0.41
C GLU A 70 15.55 1.35 1.51
N CYS A 71 14.25 1.06 1.65
CA CYS A 71 13.75 0.26 2.77
C CYS A 71 12.77 -0.85 2.39
N GLY A 72 12.49 -1.05 1.10
CA GLY A 72 11.58 -2.09 0.60
C GLY A 72 10.10 -1.91 0.94
N LYS A 73 9.73 -0.91 1.74
CA LYS A 73 8.34 -0.68 2.18
C LYS A 73 7.46 -0.19 1.03
N LYS A 74 6.22 -0.71 0.98
CA LYS A 74 5.20 -0.36 -0.03
C LYS A 74 4.31 0.78 0.48
N PHE A 75 4.13 1.82 -0.33
CA PHE A 75 3.28 2.97 -0.04
C PHE A 75 2.40 3.33 -1.25
N LYS A 76 1.30 4.04 -1.07
CA LYS A 76 0.55 4.62 -2.22
C LYS A 76 1.25 5.86 -2.79
N VAL A 77 1.94 6.60 -1.91
CA VAL A 77 2.67 7.83 -2.21
C VAL A 77 3.96 7.82 -1.39
N LEU A 78 5.11 7.95 -2.04
CA LEU A 78 6.37 8.25 -1.35
C LEU A 78 6.34 9.72 -0.92
N THR A 79 6.08 9.95 0.36
CA THR A 79 6.01 11.29 0.93
C THR A 79 7.40 11.82 1.28
N ARG A 80 7.54 13.15 1.30
CA ARG A 80 8.78 13.80 1.77
C ARG A 80 9.13 13.36 3.20
N LYS A 81 8.14 13.17 4.08
CA LYS A 81 8.36 12.68 5.45
C LYS A 81 9.06 11.33 5.48
N HIS A 82 8.65 10.39 4.64
CA HIS A 82 9.31 9.08 4.56
C HIS A 82 10.75 9.20 4.04
N LEU A 83 10.97 10.01 3.00
CA LEU A 83 12.31 10.24 2.47
C LEU A 83 13.23 10.92 3.49
N SER A 84 12.70 11.84 4.30
CA SER A 84 13.44 12.49 5.38
C SER A 84 13.84 11.54 6.50
N GLN A 85 13.13 10.43 6.73
CA GLN A 85 13.58 9.38 7.66
C GLN A 85 14.89 8.73 7.19
N HIS A 86 15.12 8.71 5.87
CA HIS A 86 16.37 8.24 5.25
C HIS A 86 17.38 9.36 5.03
N GLY A 87 17.10 10.58 5.50
CA GLY A 87 17.96 11.74 5.28
C GLY A 87 17.98 12.22 3.81
N LEU A 88 17.03 11.79 2.97
CA LEU A 88 17.00 12.12 1.55
C LEU A 88 15.89 13.12 1.22
N SER A 89 16.19 14.08 0.35
CA SER A 89 15.16 14.89 -0.30
C SER A 89 14.56 14.16 -1.51
N PRO A 90 13.33 14.49 -1.94
CA PRO A 90 12.74 13.95 -3.17
C PRO A 90 13.59 14.14 -4.43
N LYS A 91 14.43 15.18 -4.48
CA LYS A 91 15.36 15.41 -5.59
C LYS A 91 16.57 14.46 -5.50
N GLU A 92 17.14 14.32 -4.31
CA GLU A 92 18.30 13.46 -4.04
C GLU A 92 17.95 11.99 -4.23
N TYR A 93 16.79 11.55 -3.72
CA TYR A 93 16.28 10.21 -3.97
C TYR A 93 16.11 9.93 -5.47
N LYS A 94 15.61 10.90 -6.24
CA LYS A 94 15.49 10.75 -7.70
C LYS A 94 16.84 10.65 -8.40
N ALA A 95 17.81 11.45 -7.99
CA ALA A 95 19.17 11.44 -8.54
C ALA A 95 19.90 10.13 -8.19
N LYS A 96 19.80 9.69 -6.93
CA LYS A 96 20.43 8.46 -6.42
C LYS A 96 19.96 7.22 -7.17
N TRP A 97 18.66 7.14 -7.47
CA TRP A 97 18.05 5.99 -8.15
C TRP A 97 17.85 6.20 -9.66
N GLY A 98 18.31 7.30 -10.25
CA GLY A 98 18.22 7.54 -11.69
C GLY A 98 16.81 7.79 -12.24
N TYR A 99 15.87 8.27 -11.43
CA TYR A 99 14.53 8.61 -11.92
C TYR A 99 14.57 9.80 -12.90
N LYS A 100 13.81 9.69 -14.00
CA LYS A 100 13.62 10.80 -14.96
C LYS A 100 13.15 12.09 -14.26
N LYS A 101 13.58 13.24 -14.77
CA LYS A 101 13.12 14.55 -14.26
C LYS A 101 11.62 14.68 -14.56
N GLY A 102 10.80 14.76 -13.51
CA GLY A 102 9.34 14.88 -13.62
C GLY A 102 8.54 13.62 -13.25
N THR A 103 9.19 12.49 -12.97
CA THR A 103 8.46 11.27 -12.55
C THR A 103 7.81 11.49 -11.19
N SER A 104 6.54 11.11 -11.08
CA SER A 104 5.78 11.16 -9.84
C SER A 104 6.11 9.93 -8.98
N LEU A 105 6.49 10.13 -7.72
CA LEU A 105 6.74 9.05 -6.75
C LEU A 105 5.41 8.55 -6.13
N ILE A 106 4.41 8.38 -6.98
CA ILE A 106 3.02 8.05 -6.62
C ILE A 106 2.58 6.88 -7.50
N ALA A 107 1.74 6.00 -6.96
CA ALA A 107 1.20 4.88 -7.71
C ALA A 107 0.51 5.37 -8.99
N LYS A 108 0.70 4.68 -10.12
CA LYS A 108 0.24 5.15 -11.44
C LYS A 108 -1.28 5.39 -11.46
N GLY A 109 -2.07 4.53 -10.81
CA GLY A 109 -3.51 4.68 -10.69
C GLY A 109 -3.89 5.98 -9.97
N LEU A 110 -3.29 6.22 -8.80
CA LEU A 110 -3.56 7.42 -8.00
C LEU A 110 -3.13 8.71 -8.73
N ALA A 111 -2.03 8.67 -9.48
CA ALA A 111 -1.60 9.80 -10.31
C ALA A 111 -2.60 10.08 -11.46
N ARG A 112 -3.13 9.03 -12.09
CA ARG A 112 -4.17 9.14 -13.13
C ARG A 112 -5.47 9.70 -12.57
N ASP A 113 -5.94 9.19 -11.44
CA ASP A 113 -7.16 9.68 -10.78
C ASP A 113 -7.06 11.14 -10.40
N ARG A 114 -5.91 11.56 -9.85
CA ARG A 114 -5.66 12.96 -9.51
C ARG A 114 -5.64 13.86 -10.75
N ARG A 115 -5.05 13.39 -11.86
CA ARG A 115 -5.07 14.12 -13.14
C ARG A 115 -6.49 14.23 -13.71
N LYS A 116 -7.26 13.14 -13.71
CA LYS A 116 -8.66 13.12 -14.17
C LYS A 116 -9.49 14.11 -13.36
N LYS A 117 -9.41 14.04 -12.03
CA LYS A 117 -10.12 14.95 -11.13
C LYS A 117 -9.72 16.41 -11.37
N MET A 118 -8.44 16.71 -11.53
CA MET A 118 -8.00 18.08 -11.85
C MET A 118 -8.50 18.58 -13.21
N GLY A 119 -8.55 17.71 -14.22
CA GLY A 119 -9.11 18.04 -15.54
C GLY A 119 -10.61 18.28 -15.50
N GLU A 120 -11.34 17.53 -14.67
CA GLU A 120 -12.78 17.67 -14.47
C GLU A 120 -13.13 18.96 -13.72
N LEU A 121 -12.33 19.33 -12.70
CA LEU A 121 -12.56 20.55 -11.93
C LEU A 121 -12.13 21.83 -12.66
N LYS A 122 -11.38 21.77 -13.78
CA LYS A 122 -10.98 22.92 -14.61
C LYS A 122 -10.54 24.16 -13.80
N LEU A 123 -9.76 23.96 -12.72
CA LEU A 123 -9.42 25.05 -11.79
C LEU A 123 -8.69 26.24 -12.46
N TRP A 124 -8.02 26.00 -13.59
CA TRP A 124 -7.34 27.05 -14.34
C TRP A 124 -8.30 27.99 -15.08
N GLU A 125 -9.49 27.54 -15.47
CA GLU A 125 -10.53 28.42 -16.07
C GLU A 125 -11.09 29.41 -15.04
N LYS A 126 -11.21 28.98 -13.77
CA LYS A 126 -11.71 29.84 -12.68
C LYS A 126 -10.68 30.88 -12.21
N ARG A 127 -9.40 30.71 -12.55
CA ARG A 127 -8.33 31.68 -12.23
C ARG A 127 -8.16 32.74 -13.32
N GLY A 128 -8.45 32.40 -14.58
CA GLY A 128 -8.46 33.35 -15.69
C GLY A 128 -9.55 34.42 -15.54
N SER A 129 -10.74 34.05 -15.05
CA SER A 129 -11.88 34.97 -14.90
C SER A 129 -11.80 35.93 -13.72
N ARG A 130 -10.79 35.82 -12.83
CA ARG A 130 -10.56 36.77 -11.72
C ARG A 130 -9.49 37.82 -12.00
N GLY A 131 -8.93 37.84 -13.21
CA GLY A 131 -7.92 38.80 -13.63
C GLY A 131 -8.45 40.06 -14.33
N GLU A 132 -9.73 40.11 -14.69
CA GLU A 132 -10.35 41.28 -15.32
C GLU A 132 -11.08 42.13 -14.26
N THR A 133 -10.31 42.85 -13.45
CA THR A 133 -10.77 44.13 -12.90
C THR A 133 -10.02 45.21 -13.66
N SER A 134 -10.69 45.78 -14.66
CA SER A 134 -10.23 46.91 -15.48
C SER A 134 -9.71 48.04 -14.60
N PRO A 135 -8.56 48.66 -14.89
CA PRO A 135 -8.24 49.95 -14.31
C PRO A 135 -9.08 51.02 -15.03
N THR A 136 -9.88 51.73 -14.25
CA THR A 136 -10.45 53.03 -14.62
C THR A 136 -9.31 54.06 -14.67
N ALA A 137 -9.07 54.64 -15.85
CA ALA A 137 -8.70 56.05 -16.07
C ALA A 137 -8.55 56.30 -17.57
#